data_AF-A0A1A9GMP8-F1
#
_entry.id   AF-A0A1A9GMP8-F1
#
_cell.length_a   1.000
_cell.length_b   1.000
_cell.length_c   1.000
_cell.angle_alpha   90.00
_cell.angle_beta   90.00
_cell.angle_gamma   90.00
#
_symmetry.space_group_name_H-M   'P 1'
#
loop_
_entity.id
_entity.type
_entity.pdbx_description
1 polymer ?
#
loop_
_entity_poly.entity_id
_entity_poly.type
_entity_poly.pdbx_seq_one_letter_code
_entity_poly.pdbx_strand_id
1 'polypeptide(L)'
;MIAFEDRGSSVVLIYSADRLGSTTWVDEKLESEGEVTLSRAFTVRKVDLLSPESDDDFDDDVRRFVIGTVEGDYRTIRKDVLGLKHDLLIAASLVLRRKTFVAERDISIFRRVDDLIDEQIVVGGDRLGAIPVDEFARLLYEFPTSTELTHYARTRITRVLREYLETMSDAEERLADYMSRRSGAKTAERVVALSRIPAANQLELEKFIYVRDRLVEMLKDAESFSEADWQTAVADLFVLVFPQYIAVLHNVQVKERYSNDSKSTDRYIDLVLVAANGCIDIIEIKKPFERGLVSKGRYRDNHVPVRELSGSIMQAEKYLFYLSKSGRDGENAIAKKHAADLPTDLEIKIANPKAIILAGRDSNLSAQERFDFEFTRRQYSNVVDIISYDDLLRRLENVIATLTKRVGAQGDPEPDGQIGVSA
;
A
#
# COMPACT_ATOMS: atom_id res chain seq x y z
N MET A 1 32.25 31.29 -5.06
CA MET A 1 32.33 30.07 -5.90
C MET A 1 33.45 29.12 -5.47
N ILE A 2 33.33 27.81 -5.74
CA ILE A 2 34.40 26.80 -5.55
C ILE A 2 34.66 26.06 -6.87
N ALA A 3 35.92 25.98 -7.26
CA ALA A 3 36.42 25.20 -8.40
C ALA A 3 37.65 24.38 -7.99
N PHE A 4 38.08 23.50 -8.89
CA PHE A 4 39.22 22.61 -8.67
C PHE A 4 40.09 22.56 -9.91
N GLU A 5 41.40 22.45 -9.72
CA GLU A 5 42.37 22.22 -10.78
C GLU A 5 43.50 21.33 -10.28
N ASP A 6 44.15 20.63 -11.21
CA ASP A 6 45.38 19.88 -10.93
C ASP A 6 46.57 20.76 -11.34
N ARG A 7 47.47 21.07 -10.41
CA ARG A 7 48.74 21.79 -10.67
C ARG A 7 49.91 20.85 -10.42
N GLY A 8 50.51 20.32 -11.49
CA GLY A 8 51.58 19.33 -11.37
C GLY A 8 51.09 18.08 -10.63
N SER A 9 51.71 17.77 -9.49
CA SER A 9 51.31 16.65 -8.62
C SER A 9 50.34 17.06 -7.50
N SER A 10 49.81 18.29 -7.51
CA SER A 10 48.93 18.82 -6.46
C SER A 10 47.50 19.00 -6.95
N VAL A 11 46.53 18.70 -6.09
CA VAL A 11 45.11 19.04 -6.30
C VAL A 11 44.82 20.35 -5.58
N VAL A 12 44.34 21.34 -6.31
CA VAL A 12 44.11 22.70 -5.80
C VAL A 12 42.62 23.02 -5.77
N LEU A 13 42.13 23.42 -4.60
CA LEU A 13 40.82 24.05 -4.42
C LEU A 13 40.95 25.55 -4.66
N ILE A 14 40.14 26.07 -5.56
CA ILE A 14 40.06 27.50 -5.85
C ILE A 14 38.76 28.03 -5.23
N TYR A 15 38.90 28.96 -4.29
CA TYR A 15 37.79 29.70 -3.72
C TYR A 15 37.81 31.13 -4.24
N SER A 16 36.67 31.61 -4.73
CA SER A 16 36.46 33.01 -5.04
C SER A 16 35.20 33.52 -4.35
N ALA A 17 35.18 34.81 -3.99
CA ALA A 17 33.96 35.44 -3.55
C ALA A 17 32.94 35.51 -4.70
N ASP A 18 31.64 35.55 -4.39
CA ASP A 18 30.64 35.86 -5.41
C ASP A 18 30.74 37.34 -5.81
N ARG A 19 30.17 37.74 -6.96
CA ARG A 19 30.37 39.05 -7.65
C ARG A 19 30.23 40.35 -6.84
N LEU A 20 29.84 40.29 -5.57
CA LEU A 20 29.66 41.43 -4.65
C LEU A 20 30.37 41.24 -3.28
N GLY A 21 31.08 40.14 -3.07
CA GLY A 21 31.76 39.81 -1.81
C GLY A 21 33.28 39.94 -1.94
N SER A 22 33.96 39.98 -0.79
CA SER A 22 35.42 39.91 -0.72
C SER A 22 35.88 38.64 -0.01
N THR A 23 37.09 38.17 -0.32
CA THR A 23 37.72 37.04 0.38
C THR A 23 38.34 37.39 1.72
N THR A 24 38.30 38.65 2.17
CA THR A 24 38.88 39.12 3.45
C THR A 24 38.47 38.26 4.66
N TRP A 25 37.22 37.79 4.71
CA TRP A 25 36.76 36.96 5.82
C TRP A 25 37.50 35.62 5.93
N VAL A 26 37.98 35.08 4.80
CA VAL A 26 38.79 33.86 4.76
C VAL A 26 40.16 34.15 5.37
N ASP A 27 40.77 35.26 4.99
CA ASP A 27 42.07 35.68 5.50
C ASP A 27 42.01 35.96 7.00
N GLU A 28 41.00 36.70 7.47
CA GLU A 28 40.75 36.96 8.89
C GLU A 28 40.59 35.67 9.70
N LYS A 29 39.86 34.69 9.17
CA LYS A 29 39.69 33.37 9.81
C LYS A 29 40.97 32.57 9.85
N LEU A 30 41.75 32.56 8.77
CA LEU A 30 43.05 31.89 8.73
C LEU A 30 44.06 32.54 9.69
N GLU A 31 44.01 33.87 9.87
CA GLU A 31 44.89 34.60 10.78
C GLU A 31 44.51 34.36 12.24
N SER A 32 43.21 34.36 12.56
CA SER A 32 42.71 34.28 13.93
C SER A 32 42.55 32.84 14.46
N GLU A 33 42.08 31.91 13.63
CA GLU A 33 41.73 30.54 14.01
C GLU A 33 42.70 29.49 13.43
N GLY A 34 43.53 29.87 12.45
CA GLY A 34 44.49 28.98 11.79
C GLY A 34 43.88 28.06 10.73
N GLU A 35 42.55 27.99 10.67
CA GLU A 35 41.78 27.21 9.69
C GLU A 35 40.46 27.88 9.33
N VAL A 36 39.89 27.50 8.18
CA VAL A 36 38.60 28.01 7.69
C VAL A 36 37.84 26.90 6.98
N THR A 37 36.53 26.78 7.25
CA THR A 37 35.67 25.79 6.60
C THR A 37 34.81 26.42 5.50
N LEU A 38 35.05 26.03 4.25
CA LEU A 38 34.33 26.46 3.07
C LEU A 38 33.18 25.50 2.73
N SER A 39 31.99 26.04 2.47
CA SER A 39 30.77 25.28 2.13
C SER A 39 30.47 24.11 3.07
N ARG A 40 30.85 24.23 4.35
CA ARG A 40 30.73 23.21 5.41
C ARG A 40 31.40 21.85 5.11
N ALA A 41 32.23 21.78 4.07
CA ALA A 41 32.81 20.55 3.57
C ALA A 41 34.34 20.58 3.54
N PHE A 42 34.96 21.72 3.26
CA PHE A 42 36.41 21.84 3.10
C PHE A 42 37.01 22.70 4.21
N THR A 43 37.75 22.09 5.13
CA THR A 43 38.51 22.79 6.18
C THR A 43 39.95 22.93 5.71
N VAL A 44 40.39 24.15 5.43
CA VAL A 44 41.75 24.44 4.93
C VAL A 44 42.51 25.29 5.94
N ARG A 45 43.82 25.13 5.99
CA ARG A 45 44.73 25.83 6.93
C ARG A 45 45.62 26.81 6.20
N LYS A 46 46.29 27.69 6.97
CA LYS A 46 47.26 28.65 6.41
C LYS A 46 48.39 27.96 5.65
N VAL A 47 48.79 26.76 6.06
CA VAL A 47 49.81 25.93 5.38
C VAL A 47 49.37 25.40 4.02
N ASP A 48 48.06 25.37 3.75
CA ASP A 48 47.51 24.90 2.49
C ASP A 48 47.43 26.01 1.44
N LEU A 49 47.50 27.27 1.88
CA LEU A 49 47.37 28.45 1.03
C LEU A 49 48.59 28.59 0.12
N LEU A 50 48.36 28.62 -1.19
CA LEU A 50 49.40 28.93 -2.16
C LEU A 50 49.73 30.43 -2.10
N SER A 51 51.03 30.74 -1.96
CA SER A 51 51.51 32.12 -2.08
C SER A 51 51.44 32.57 -3.54
N PRO A 52 51.16 33.86 -3.81
CA PRO A 52 51.22 34.39 -5.17
C PRO A 52 52.65 34.28 -5.73
N GLU A 53 52.80 33.62 -6.88
CA GLU A 53 54.05 33.69 -7.65
C GLU A 53 54.17 35.08 -8.30
N SER A 54 55.39 35.60 -8.39
CA SER A 54 55.69 37.01 -8.68
C SER A 54 55.30 37.53 -10.07
N ASP A 55 54.73 36.69 -10.96
CA ASP A 55 54.45 37.01 -12.37
C ASP A 55 53.01 36.70 -12.83
N ASP A 56 52.09 36.31 -11.94
CA ASP A 56 50.67 36.10 -12.29
C ASP A 56 49.80 37.30 -11.90
N ASP A 57 48.86 37.70 -12.78
CA ASP A 57 47.76 38.63 -12.49
C ASP A 57 46.82 38.00 -11.43
N PHE A 58 47.25 38.01 -10.16
CA PHE A 58 46.45 37.54 -9.04
C PHE A 58 45.27 38.48 -8.82
N ASP A 59 44.07 37.98 -9.08
CA ASP A 59 42.83 38.59 -8.62
C ASP A 59 42.78 38.49 -7.08
N ASP A 60 42.80 39.64 -6.40
CA ASP A 60 42.81 39.76 -4.94
C ASP A 60 41.62 39.05 -4.27
N ASP A 61 40.57 38.71 -5.02
CA ASP A 61 39.38 37.99 -4.55
C ASP A 61 39.40 36.47 -4.84
N VAL A 62 40.58 35.90 -5.13
CA VAL A 62 40.76 34.46 -5.30
C VAL A 62 41.79 33.90 -4.31
N ARG A 63 41.45 32.79 -3.66
CA ARG A 63 42.34 32.01 -2.79
C ARG A 63 42.47 30.58 -3.30
N ARG A 64 43.69 30.05 -3.30
CA ARG A 64 44.03 28.72 -3.81
C ARG A 64 44.64 27.88 -2.70
N PHE A 65 44.10 26.70 -2.47
CA PHE A 65 44.52 25.81 -1.41
C PHE A 65 44.92 24.45 -1.95
N VAL A 66 46.10 23.95 -1.58
CA VAL A 66 46.50 22.57 -1.89
C VAL A 66 45.77 21.62 -0.94
N ILE A 67 44.89 20.79 -1.49
CA ILE A 67 44.02 19.89 -0.72
C ILE A 67 44.36 18.41 -0.89
N GLY A 68 45.32 18.10 -1.74
CA GLY A 68 45.61 16.72 -2.13
C GLY A 68 46.73 16.59 -3.14
N THR A 69 46.98 15.36 -3.55
CA THR A 69 47.99 15.01 -4.55
C THR A 69 47.40 14.24 -5.72
N VAL A 70 48.08 14.29 -6.86
CA VAL A 70 47.79 13.48 -8.04
C VAL A 70 48.88 12.42 -8.17
N GLU A 71 48.50 11.15 -8.08
CA GLU A 71 49.40 10.01 -8.17
C GLU A 71 48.82 8.96 -9.12
N GLY A 72 49.45 8.80 -10.29
CA GLY A 72 48.97 7.91 -11.34
C GLY A 72 47.57 8.31 -11.81
N ASP A 73 46.65 7.34 -11.80
CA ASP A 73 45.27 7.54 -12.26
C ASP A 73 44.31 8.05 -11.17
N TYR A 74 44.83 8.48 -10.01
CA TYR A 74 44.03 8.91 -8.88
C TYR A 74 44.46 10.26 -8.30
N ARG A 75 43.45 11.01 -7.84
CA ARG A 75 43.58 12.15 -6.94
C ARG A 75 43.34 11.69 -5.51
N THR A 76 44.27 11.95 -4.62
CA THR A 76 44.12 11.73 -3.17
C THR A 76 43.76 13.05 -2.52
N ILE A 77 42.53 13.19 -2.03
CA ILE A 77 42.10 14.37 -1.25
C ILE A 77 42.27 14.05 0.23
N ARG A 78 43.01 14.91 0.94
CA ARG A 78 43.36 14.64 2.33
C ARG A 78 42.14 14.62 3.24
N LYS A 79 42.12 13.67 4.17
CA LYS A 79 41.03 13.44 5.11
C LYS A 79 40.81 14.60 6.08
N ASP A 80 41.87 15.32 6.46
CA ASP A 80 41.79 16.47 7.34
C ASP A 80 41.07 17.65 6.68
N VAL A 81 41.20 17.79 5.36
CA VAL A 81 40.47 18.78 4.58
C VAL A 81 38.97 18.49 4.53
N LEU A 82 38.58 17.23 4.35
CA LEU A 82 37.16 16.85 4.22
C LEU A 82 36.51 16.49 5.57
N GLY A 83 37.31 16.27 6.61
CA GLY A 83 36.90 15.74 7.91
C GLY A 83 36.40 14.29 7.80
N LEU A 84 37.20 13.41 7.20
CA LEU A 84 36.93 11.98 7.00
C LEU A 84 37.84 11.09 7.86
N LYS A 85 37.50 9.82 8.04
CA LYS A 85 38.36 8.83 8.72
C LYS A 85 39.62 8.48 7.92
N HIS A 86 39.48 8.40 6.59
CA HIS A 86 40.53 8.06 5.62
C HIS A 86 40.60 9.06 4.47
N ASP A 87 41.74 9.13 3.78
CA ASP A 87 41.90 10.00 2.61
C ASP A 87 40.97 9.52 1.48
N LEU A 88 40.37 10.46 0.76
CA LEU A 88 39.45 10.14 -0.33
C LEU A 88 40.22 9.97 -1.63
N LEU A 89 39.96 8.87 -2.34
CA LEU A 89 40.52 8.63 -3.67
C LEU A 89 39.46 8.84 -4.75
N ILE A 90 39.79 9.66 -5.75
CA ILE A 90 38.92 9.90 -6.90
C ILE A 90 39.74 9.70 -8.17
N ALA A 91 39.22 8.92 -9.12
CA ALA A 91 39.88 8.73 -10.41
C ALA A 91 40.14 10.07 -11.12
N ALA A 92 41.33 10.19 -11.71
CA ALA A 92 41.78 11.38 -12.43
C ALA A 92 40.85 11.76 -13.60
N SER A 93 40.16 10.76 -14.17
CA SER A 93 39.17 10.92 -15.24
C SER A 93 37.89 11.64 -14.81
N LEU A 94 37.57 11.67 -13.50
CA LEU A 94 36.38 12.35 -12.99
C LEU A 94 36.63 13.85 -12.84
N VAL A 95 35.79 14.68 -13.47
CA VAL A 95 35.87 16.14 -13.33
C VAL A 95 35.34 16.56 -11.95
N LEU A 96 36.21 17.16 -11.14
CA LEU A 96 35.84 17.69 -9.83
C LEU A 96 35.02 18.98 -9.95
N ARG A 97 33.89 19.05 -9.26
CA ARG A 97 33.03 20.23 -9.14
C ARG A 97 32.56 20.36 -7.70
N ARG A 98 32.06 21.52 -7.28
CA ARG A 98 31.47 21.68 -5.93
C ARG A 98 30.42 20.59 -5.65
N LYS A 99 29.55 20.29 -6.62
CA LYS A 99 28.50 19.26 -6.53
C LYS A 99 29.00 17.82 -6.37
N THR A 100 30.29 17.56 -6.62
CA THR A 100 30.93 16.26 -6.36
C THR A 100 31.06 16.03 -4.85
N PHE A 101 31.23 17.10 -4.07
CA PHE A 101 31.50 17.02 -2.63
C PHE A 101 30.38 17.58 -1.75
N VAL A 102 29.60 18.52 -2.30
CA VAL A 102 28.59 19.29 -1.55
C VAL A 102 27.23 19.19 -2.23
N ALA A 103 26.25 18.62 -1.52
CA ALA A 103 24.85 18.57 -1.93
C ALA A 103 24.07 19.79 -1.40
N GLU A 104 22.76 19.82 -1.68
CA GLU A 104 21.83 20.87 -1.23
C GLU A 104 21.96 21.16 0.28
N ARG A 105 21.84 22.44 0.66
CA ARG A 105 22.06 22.94 2.03
C ARG A 105 23.45 22.64 2.62
N ASP A 106 24.47 22.63 1.76
CA ASP A 106 25.87 22.42 2.14
C ASP A 106 26.10 21.10 2.88
N ILE A 107 25.37 20.05 2.49
CA ILE A 107 25.60 18.69 3.00
C ILE A 107 26.89 18.16 2.36
N SER A 108 27.90 17.88 3.19
CA SER A 108 29.11 17.17 2.75
C SER A 108 28.76 15.72 2.40
N ILE A 109 28.81 15.39 1.12
CA ILE A 109 28.43 14.08 0.58
C ILE A 109 29.32 12.99 1.18
N PHE A 110 30.64 13.17 1.10
CA PHE A 110 31.59 12.17 1.58
C PHE A 110 31.55 11.99 3.09
N ARG A 111 31.30 13.05 3.87
CA ARG A 111 31.11 12.91 5.31
C ARG A 111 29.89 12.05 5.64
N ARG A 112 28.78 12.22 4.91
CA ARG A 112 27.58 11.37 5.09
C ARG A 112 27.81 9.91 4.73
N VAL A 113 28.71 9.63 3.79
CA VAL A 113 29.09 8.26 3.45
C VAL A 113 30.04 7.70 4.52
N ASP A 114 31.05 8.46 4.92
CA ASP A 114 32.06 8.11 5.94
C ASP A 114 31.42 7.88 7.34
N ASP A 115 30.33 8.56 7.66
CA ASP A 115 29.53 8.30 8.88
C ASP A 115 28.93 6.87 8.90
N LEU A 116 28.78 6.22 7.73
CA LEU A 116 28.13 4.92 7.58
C LEU A 116 29.11 3.75 7.38
N ILE A 117 30.38 4.03 7.12
CA ILE A 117 31.41 3.02 6.82
C ILE A 117 32.70 3.31 7.59
N ASP A 118 33.57 2.31 7.72
CA ASP A 118 34.89 2.46 8.35
C ASP A 118 36.05 2.20 7.36
N GLU A 119 35.77 2.25 6.06
CA GLU A 119 36.73 1.94 4.99
C GLU A 119 37.08 3.17 4.15
N GLN A 120 38.19 3.11 3.40
CA GLN A 120 38.58 4.17 2.49
C GLN A 120 37.59 4.31 1.33
N ILE A 121 37.05 5.50 1.13
CA ILE A 121 36.17 5.79 -0.02
C ILE A 121 37.04 5.94 -1.28
N VAL A 122 36.72 5.15 -2.31
CA VAL A 122 37.37 5.21 -3.63
C VAL A 122 36.28 5.39 -4.68
N VAL A 123 36.39 6.41 -5.55
CA VAL A 123 35.41 6.70 -6.62
C VAL A 123 36.08 6.58 -7.98
N GLY A 124 35.58 5.66 -8.81
CA GLY A 124 36.04 5.42 -10.17
C GLY A 124 37.40 4.72 -10.29
N GLY A 125 37.82 4.55 -11.55
CA GLY A 125 39.03 3.81 -11.93
C GLY A 125 38.88 2.31 -11.68
N ASP A 126 40.00 1.58 -11.74
CA ASP A 126 40.01 0.12 -11.77
C ASP A 126 40.35 -0.54 -10.41
N ARG A 127 40.44 0.23 -9.32
CA ARG A 127 40.65 -0.33 -7.98
C ARG A 127 39.46 -1.21 -7.57
N LEU A 128 39.79 -2.40 -7.06
CA LEU A 128 38.80 -3.28 -6.43
C LEU A 128 38.13 -2.56 -5.25
N GLY A 129 36.80 -2.54 -5.24
CA GLY A 129 36.01 -1.83 -4.23
C GLY A 129 35.76 -0.35 -4.53
N ALA A 130 36.24 0.18 -5.66
CA ALA A 130 35.88 1.54 -6.08
C ALA A 130 34.40 1.63 -6.49
N ILE A 131 33.76 2.71 -6.07
CA ILE A 131 32.39 3.05 -6.49
C ILE A 131 32.44 3.43 -7.97
N PRO A 132 31.71 2.72 -8.86
CA PRO A 132 31.66 3.07 -10.27
C PRO A 132 31.16 4.50 -10.50
N VAL A 133 31.66 5.17 -11.54
CA VAL A 133 31.35 6.60 -11.79
C VAL A 133 29.86 6.84 -12.01
N ASP A 134 29.18 5.93 -12.70
CA ASP A 134 27.74 5.96 -12.93
C ASP A 134 26.94 5.73 -11.65
N GLU A 135 27.36 4.80 -10.79
CA GLU A 135 26.76 4.59 -9.46
C GLU A 135 26.99 5.80 -8.53
N PHE A 136 28.17 6.41 -8.58
CA PHE A 136 28.42 7.65 -7.84
C PHE A 136 27.53 8.78 -8.36
N ALA A 137 27.34 8.91 -9.68
CA ALA A 137 26.42 9.90 -10.25
C ALA A 137 24.96 9.65 -9.83
N ARG A 138 24.54 8.37 -9.74
CA ARG A 138 23.23 7.99 -9.18
C ARG A 138 23.12 8.39 -7.71
N LEU A 139 24.14 8.12 -6.90
CA LEU A 139 24.18 8.54 -5.50
C LEU A 139 24.01 10.05 -5.37
N LEU A 140 24.76 10.85 -6.15
CA LEU A 140 24.62 12.32 -6.17
C LEU A 140 23.18 12.76 -6.51
N TYR A 141 22.52 12.04 -7.43
CA TYR A 141 21.14 12.31 -7.79
C TYR A 141 20.14 11.92 -6.68
N GLU A 142 20.43 10.93 -5.84
CA GLU A 142 19.52 10.48 -4.77
C GLU A 142 19.62 11.33 -3.49
N PHE A 143 20.62 12.23 -3.37
CA PHE A 143 20.67 13.15 -2.23
C PHE A 143 19.39 14.03 -2.16
N PRO A 144 18.86 14.27 -0.95
CA PRO A 144 17.61 15.01 -0.81
C PRO A 144 17.72 16.45 -1.28
N THR A 145 16.67 16.96 -1.93
CA THR A 145 16.62 18.38 -2.30
C THR A 145 16.24 19.26 -1.10
N SER A 146 16.52 20.56 -1.19
CA SER A 146 16.05 21.55 -0.21
C SER A 146 14.52 21.51 -0.02
N THR A 147 13.76 21.20 -1.07
CA THR A 147 12.31 21.05 -1.04
C THR A 147 11.89 19.79 -0.30
N GLU A 148 12.55 18.65 -0.53
CA GLU A 148 12.28 17.39 0.17
C GLU A 148 12.55 17.49 1.67
N LEU A 149 13.69 18.05 2.05
CA LEU A 149 14.02 18.26 3.45
C LEU A 149 12.99 19.15 4.15
N THR A 150 12.45 20.16 3.44
CA THR A 150 11.38 21.02 3.95
C THR A 150 10.07 20.24 4.12
N HIS A 151 9.67 19.47 3.11
CA HIS A 151 8.45 18.66 3.15
C HIS A 151 8.52 17.56 4.22
N TYR A 152 9.68 16.91 4.39
CA TYR A 152 9.91 15.93 5.42
C TYR A 152 9.79 16.54 6.83
N ALA A 153 10.41 17.69 7.06
CA ALA A 153 10.29 18.40 8.34
C ALA A 153 8.83 18.79 8.63
N ARG A 154 8.13 19.37 7.64
CA ARG A 154 6.70 19.72 7.77
C ARG A 154 5.84 18.49 8.07
N THR A 155 6.08 17.37 7.39
CA THR A 155 5.38 16.10 7.64
C THR A 155 5.54 15.64 9.09
N ARG A 156 6.76 15.69 9.63
CA ARG A 156 7.01 15.33 11.04
C ARG A 156 6.24 16.22 12.01
N ILE A 157 6.16 17.52 11.74
CA ILE A 157 5.40 18.47 12.56
C ILE A 157 3.89 18.19 12.45
N THR A 158 3.38 18.05 11.22
CA THR A 158 1.96 17.78 10.97
C THR A 158 1.51 16.50 11.67
N ARG A 159 2.29 15.42 11.65
CA ARG A 159 1.94 14.16 12.36
C ARG A 159 1.72 14.33 13.85
N VAL A 160 2.49 15.20 14.50
CA VAL A 160 2.38 15.44 15.95
C VAL A 160 1.19 16.35 16.27
N LEU A 161 0.89 17.31 15.39
CA LEU A 161 -0.05 18.39 15.69
C LEU A 161 -1.42 18.28 14.98
N ARG A 162 -1.59 17.39 14.00
CA ARG A 162 -2.82 17.30 13.17
C ARG A 162 -4.07 17.01 14.01
N GLU A 163 -3.94 16.23 15.08
CA GLU A 163 -5.05 15.92 15.99
C GLU A 163 -5.46 17.10 16.89
N TYR A 164 -4.60 18.13 17.03
CA TYR A 164 -4.83 19.26 17.92
C TYR A 164 -5.18 20.55 17.19
N LEU A 165 -4.84 20.67 15.89
CA LEU A 165 -4.93 21.91 15.13
C LEU A 165 -5.61 21.67 13.78
N GLU A 166 -6.89 22.04 13.69
CA GLU A 166 -7.79 21.76 12.54
C GLU A 166 -7.36 22.42 11.22
N THR A 167 -6.58 23.50 11.26
CA THR A 167 -6.15 24.25 10.07
C THR A 167 -4.81 23.76 9.49
N MET A 168 -4.25 22.67 10.02
CA MET A 168 -3.00 22.11 9.55
C MET A 168 -3.10 21.63 8.10
N SER A 169 -2.20 22.11 7.26
CA SER A 169 -2.12 21.69 5.87
C SER A 169 -1.61 20.26 5.73
N ASP A 170 -2.02 19.55 4.67
CA ASP A 170 -1.56 18.19 4.40
C ASP A 170 -0.11 18.16 3.86
N ALA A 171 0.85 18.18 4.78
CA ALA A 171 2.27 18.15 4.44
C ALA A 171 2.70 16.78 3.88
N GLU A 172 2.00 15.71 4.25
CA GLU A 172 2.28 14.34 3.80
C GLU A 172 1.92 14.16 2.34
N GLU A 173 0.74 14.63 1.92
CA GLU A 173 0.31 14.61 0.52
C GLU A 173 1.30 15.39 -0.35
N ARG A 174 1.72 16.58 0.09
CA ARG A 174 2.71 17.38 -0.68
C ARG A 174 4.08 16.69 -0.81
N LEU A 175 4.53 15.97 0.22
CA LEU A 175 5.76 15.18 0.13
C LEU A 175 5.57 14.02 -0.85
N ALA A 176 4.46 13.27 -0.74
CA ALA A 176 4.15 12.16 -1.62
C ALA A 176 4.06 12.59 -3.09
N ASP A 177 3.39 13.71 -3.37
CA ASP A 177 3.30 14.34 -4.69
C ASP A 177 4.66 14.74 -5.25
N TYR A 178 5.51 15.32 -4.41
CA TYR A 178 6.85 15.70 -4.84
C TYR A 178 7.68 14.46 -5.18
N MET A 179 7.66 13.44 -4.31
CA MET A 179 8.37 12.18 -4.52
C MET A 179 7.83 11.41 -5.73
N SER A 180 6.52 11.44 -5.98
CA SER A 180 5.89 10.77 -7.12
C SER A 180 6.26 11.45 -8.44
N ARG A 181 6.29 12.79 -8.49
CA ARG A 181 6.78 13.54 -9.66
C ARG A 181 8.27 13.29 -9.93
N ARG A 182 9.09 13.22 -8.88
CA ARG A 182 10.53 12.89 -9.00
C ARG A 182 10.75 11.44 -9.44
N SER A 183 9.93 10.51 -8.94
CA SER A 183 9.99 9.08 -9.28
C SER A 183 9.32 8.77 -10.64
N GLY A 184 8.40 9.60 -11.11
CA GLY A 184 7.66 9.45 -12.37
C GLY A 184 8.55 9.53 -13.62
N ALA A 185 9.82 9.92 -13.47
CA ALA A 185 10.85 9.78 -14.48
C ALA A 185 11.41 8.34 -14.62
N LYS A 186 11.02 7.39 -13.75
CA LYS A 186 11.47 5.97 -13.74
C LYS A 186 10.34 4.97 -14.07
N THR A 187 9.31 5.41 -14.80
CA THR A 187 7.99 4.72 -14.83
C THR A 187 7.93 3.42 -15.65
N ALA A 188 8.77 3.22 -16.66
CA ALA A 188 8.60 2.07 -17.56
C ALA A 188 8.88 0.71 -16.89
N GLU A 189 9.94 0.58 -16.10
CA GLU A 189 10.33 -0.72 -15.51
C GLU A 189 9.54 -1.07 -14.23
N ARG A 190 9.06 -0.06 -13.49
CA ARG A 190 8.39 -0.27 -12.19
C ARG A 190 6.93 -0.72 -12.33
N VAL A 191 6.27 -0.37 -13.43
CA VAL A 191 4.90 -0.78 -13.74
C VAL A 191 4.82 -2.28 -14.04
N VAL A 192 5.85 -2.83 -14.69
CA VAL A 192 5.94 -4.27 -14.98
C VAL A 192 6.11 -5.09 -13.69
N ALA A 193 6.94 -4.63 -12.73
CA ALA A 193 7.14 -5.34 -11.46
C ALA A 193 5.92 -5.32 -10.52
N LEU A 194 5.02 -4.34 -10.67
CA LEU A 194 3.77 -4.22 -9.90
C LEU A 194 2.55 -4.84 -10.61
N SER A 195 2.77 -5.39 -11.81
CA SER A 195 1.71 -6.05 -12.59
C SER A 195 1.29 -7.33 -11.87
N ARG A 196 0.19 -7.21 -11.13
CA ARG A 196 -0.62 -8.27 -10.49
C ARG A 196 -0.43 -9.63 -11.16
N ILE A 197 -0.08 -10.63 -10.35
CA ILE A 197 0.12 -12.04 -10.72
C ILE A 197 -0.99 -12.49 -11.67
N PRO A 198 -0.74 -12.62 -13.00
CA PRO A 198 -1.78 -12.98 -13.98
C PRO A 198 -2.46 -14.32 -13.65
N ALA A 199 -1.72 -15.25 -13.06
CA ALA A 199 -2.23 -16.54 -12.60
C ALA A 199 -3.30 -16.41 -11.51
N ALA A 200 -3.21 -15.40 -10.62
CA ALA A 200 -4.19 -15.21 -9.55
C ALA A 200 -5.54 -14.73 -10.10
N ASN A 201 -5.52 -13.84 -11.10
CA ASN A 201 -6.75 -13.36 -11.76
C ASN A 201 -7.46 -14.49 -12.51
N GLN A 202 -6.71 -15.38 -13.17
CA GLN A 202 -7.26 -16.52 -13.88
C GLN A 202 -7.95 -17.50 -12.93
N LEU A 203 -7.30 -17.86 -11.82
CA LEU A 203 -7.88 -18.73 -10.80
C LEU A 203 -9.12 -18.11 -10.16
N GLU A 204 -9.10 -16.80 -9.92
CA GLU A 204 -10.25 -16.09 -9.37
C GLU A 204 -11.43 -16.09 -10.37
N LEU A 205 -11.17 -15.87 -11.66
CA LEU A 205 -12.18 -15.94 -12.71
C LEU A 205 -12.82 -17.33 -12.80
N GLU A 206 -12.01 -18.39 -12.81
CA GLU A 206 -12.48 -19.78 -12.85
C GLU A 206 -13.35 -20.13 -11.63
N LYS A 207 -12.95 -19.68 -10.43
CA LYS A 207 -13.74 -19.84 -9.21
C LYS A 207 -15.14 -19.23 -9.35
N PHE A 208 -15.24 -17.97 -9.81
CA PHE A 208 -16.54 -17.31 -9.96
C PHE A 208 -17.41 -17.94 -11.05
N ILE A 209 -16.80 -18.39 -12.15
CA ILE A 209 -17.50 -19.15 -13.21
C ILE A 209 -18.09 -20.44 -12.65
N TYR A 210 -17.30 -21.21 -11.91
CA TYR A 210 -17.74 -22.46 -11.29
C TYR A 210 -18.95 -22.24 -10.38
N VAL A 211 -18.89 -21.25 -9.49
CA VAL A 211 -19.99 -20.95 -8.57
C VAL A 211 -21.26 -20.55 -9.34
N ARG A 212 -21.13 -19.68 -10.33
CA ARG A 212 -22.24 -19.22 -11.17
C ARG A 212 -22.88 -20.39 -11.93
N ASP A 213 -22.07 -21.24 -12.56
CA ASP A 213 -22.55 -22.39 -13.34
C ASP A 213 -23.25 -23.41 -12.45
N ARG A 214 -22.71 -23.69 -11.25
CA ARG A 214 -23.33 -24.62 -10.30
C ARG A 214 -24.66 -24.11 -9.77
N LEU A 215 -24.77 -22.82 -9.44
CA LEU A 215 -26.04 -22.21 -9.03
C LEU A 215 -27.08 -22.27 -10.16
N VAL A 216 -26.67 -21.96 -11.39
CA VAL A 216 -27.56 -22.03 -12.57
C VAL A 216 -28.04 -23.46 -12.81
N GLU A 217 -27.18 -24.46 -12.67
CA GLU A 217 -27.53 -25.88 -12.79
C GLU A 217 -28.59 -26.28 -11.74
N MET A 218 -28.34 -25.99 -10.47
CA MET A 218 -29.28 -26.31 -9.39
C MET A 218 -30.63 -25.59 -9.57
N LEU A 219 -30.62 -24.35 -10.07
CA LEU A 219 -31.84 -23.58 -10.31
C LEU A 219 -32.67 -24.11 -11.50
N LYS A 220 -32.06 -24.80 -12.47
CA LYS A 220 -32.80 -25.39 -13.61
C LYS A 220 -33.67 -26.57 -13.19
N ASP A 221 -33.22 -27.31 -12.18
CA ASP A 221 -33.91 -28.48 -11.65
C ASP A 221 -34.13 -28.33 -10.14
N ALA A 222 -34.65 -27.16 -9.73
CA ALA A 222 -34.75 -26.83 -8.32
C ALA A 222 -35.61 -27.82 -7.50
N GLU A 223 -36.57 -28.48 -8.16
CA GLU A 223 -37.47 -29.42 -7.52
C GLU A 223 -36.81 -30.75 -7.16
N SER A 224 -35.73 -31.16 -7.84
CA SER A 224 -35.01 -32.40 -7.53
C SER A 224 -34.13 -32.31 -6.29
N PHE A 225 -33.87 -31.10 -5.78
CA PHE A 225 -33.11 -30.85 -4.57
C PHE A 225 -34.02 -30.56 -3.37
N SER A 226 -33.70 -31.14 -2.22
CA SER A 226 -34.34 -30.81 -0.94
C SER A 226 -33.80 -29.49 -0.38
N GLU A 227 -34.50 -28.89 0.60
CA GLU A 227 -33.98 -27.68 1.28
C GLU A 227 -32.61 -27.93 1.94
N ALA A 228 -32.35 -29.14 2.45
CA ALA A 228 -31.06 -29.50 3.01
C ALA A 228 -29.94 -29.58 1.96
N ASP A 229 -30.26 -30.06 0.75
CA ASP A 229 -29.31 -30.06 -0.38
C ASP A 229 -28.97 -28.62 -0.79
N TRP A 230 -29.98 -27.74 -0.84
CA TRP A 230 -29.79 -26.31 -1.08
C TRP A 230 -28.92 -25.67 0.00
N GLN A 231 -29.23 -25.89 1.27
CA GLN A 231 -28.45 -25.36 2.40
C GLN A 231 -26.98 -25.80 2.31
N THR A 232 -26.72 -27.09 2.08
CA THR A 232 -25.35 -27.63 2.02
C THR A 232 -24.59 -27.07 0.83
N ALA A 233 -25.10 -27.27 -0.38
CA ALA A 233 -24.36 -26.90 -1.59
C ALA A 233 -24.17 -25.38 -1.70
N VAL A 234 -25.20 -24.59 -1.38
CA VAL A 234 -25.12 -23.13 -1.55
C VAL A 234 -24.30 -22.48 -0.45
N ALA A 235 -24.27 -23.02 0.77
CA ALA A 235 -23.40 -22.50 1.83
C ALA A 235 -21.91 -22.63 1.46
N ASP A 236 -21.51 -23.79 0.91
CA ASP A 236 -20.13 -24.00 0.42
C ASP A 236 -19.77 -23.02 -0.69
N LEU A 237 -20.68 -22.83 -1.66
CA LEU A 237 -20.50 -21.85 -2.73
C LEU A 237 -20.45 -20.41 -2.20
N PHE A 238 -21.19 -20.11 -1.13
CA PHE A 238 -21.22 -18.79 -0.52
C PHE A 238 -19.85 -18.39 0.04
N VAL A 239 -19.17 -19.30 0.73
CA VAL A 239 -17.82 -19.06 1.27
C VAL A 239 -16.78 -18.80 0.16
N LEU A 240 -16.95 -19.41 -1.03
CA LEU A 240 -16.06 -19.15 -2.18
C LEU A 240 -16.19 -17.71 -2.73
N VAL A 241 -17.39 -17.15 -2.65
CA VAL A 241 -17.76 -15.83 -3.20
C VAL A 241 -17.53 -14.72 -2.18
N PHE A 242 -17.72 -15.01 -0.89
CA PHE A 242 -17.59 -14.08 0.22
C PHE A 242 -16.39 -14.46 1.10
N PRO A 243 -15.15 -14.14 0.68
CA PRO A 243 -13.92 -14.62 1.32
C PRO A 243 -13.69 -14.09 2.74
N GLN A 244 -14.53 -13.15 3.20
CA GLN A 244 -14.55 -12.75 4.60
C GLN A 244 -14.93 -13.92 5.52
N TYR A 245 -15.73 -14.87 5.02
CA TYR A 245 -16.09 -16.10 5.70
C TYR A 245 -15.11 -17.21 5.29
N ILE A 246 -14.73 -18.04 6.25
CA ILE A 246 -13.72 -19.09 6.09
C ILE A 246 -14.27 -20.49 6.39
N ALA A 247 -15.43 -20.57 7.06
CA ALA A 247 -16.10 -21.82 7.38
C ALA A 247 -17.61 -21.62 7.52
N VAL A 248 -18.36 -22.71 7.34
CA VAL A 248 -19.79 -22.79 7.66
C VAL A 248 -19.98 -23.88 8.71
N LEU A 249 -20.59 -23.53 9.83
CA LEU A 249 -20.96 -24.47 10.89
C LEU A 249 -22.42 -24.88 10.71
N HIS A 250 -22.67 -26.18 10.73
CA HIS A 250 -24.00 -26.73 10.60
C HIS A 250 -24.63 -27.03 11.96
N ASN A 251 -25.93 -26.77 12.09
CA ASN A 251 -26.74 -27.19 13.23
C ASN A 251 -26.17 -26.71 14.58
N VAL A 252 -25.88 -25.40 14.64
CA VAL A 252 -25.30 -24.75 15.82
C VAL A 252 -26.35 -24.62 16.91
N GLN A 253 -26.05 -25.19 18.06
CA GLN A 253 -26.96 -25.17 19.21
C GLN A 253 -26.87 -23.83 19.94
N VAL A 254 -28.02 -23.22 20.19
CA VAL A 254 -28.17 -22.01 21.01
C VAL A 254 -29.26 -22.22 22.07
N LYS A 255 -29.05 -21.62 23.24
CA LYS A 255 -30.00 -21.72 24.36
C LYS A 255 -31.03 -20.61 24.30
N GLU A 256 -32.30 -20.98 24.34
CA GLU A 256 -33.45 -20.09 24.29
C GLU A 256 -34.25 -20.19 25.59
N ARG A 257 -34.46 -19.07 26.29
CA ARG A 257 -35.05 -19.05 27.65
C ARG A 257 -36.33 -18.22 27.75
N TYR A 258 -36.99 -17.93 26.63
CA TYR A 258 -38.08 -16.95 26.55
C TYR A 258 -39.44 -17.57 26.18
N SER A 259 -39.45 -18.73 25.55
CA SER A 259 -40.66 -19.47 25.18
C SER A 259 -41.21 -20.28 26.35
N ASN A 260 -40.42 -20.49 27.39
CA ASN A 260 -40.83 -21.16 28.62
C ASN A 260 -40.04 -20.64 29.83
N ASP A 261 -40.73 -19.97 30.75
CA ASP A 261 -40.13 -19.34 31.93
C ASP A 261 -39.45 -20.33 32.89
N SER A 262 -39.80 -21.62 32.81
CA SER A 262 -39.31 -22.65 33.72
C SER A 262 -38.11 -23.45 33.19
N LYS A 263 -37.80 -23.38 31.88
CA LYS A 263 -36.73 -24.18 31.28
C LYS A 263 -36.09 -23.53 30.06
N SER A 264 -34.78 -23.71 29.94
CA SER A 264 -34.08 -23.43 28.68
C SER A 264 -34.49 -24.48 27.64
N THR A 265 -34.80 -24.01 26.44
CA THR A 265 -35.04 -24.83 25.25
C THR A 265 -33.83 -24.72 24.33
N ASP A 266 -33.38 -25.85 23.81
CA ASP A 266 -32.35 -25.85 22.77
C ASP A 266 -32.97 -25.49 21.43
N ARG A 267 -32.36 -24.51 20.76
CA ARG A 267 -32.65 -24.14 19.39
C ARG A 267 -31.42 -24.41 18.54
N TYR A 268 -31.66 -24.58 17.26
CA TYR A 268 -30.62 -24.96 16.32
C TYR A 268 -30.66 -23.99 15.15
N ILE A 269 -29.52 -23.35 14.91
CA ILE A 269 -29.30 -22.49 13.76
C ILE A 269 -28.70 -23.38 12.66
N ASP A 270 -29.37 -23.45 11.52
CA ASP A 270 -29.01 -24.39 10.46
C ASP A 270 -27.59 -24.12 9.95
N LEU A 271 -27.27 -22.85 9.68
CA LEU A 271 -25.99 -22.43 9.15
C LEU A 271 -25.48 -21.18 9.85
N VAL A 272 -24.25 -21.27 10.37
CA VAL A 272 -23.51 -20.14 10.94
C VAL A 272 -22.23 -19.95 10.14
N LEU A 273 -22.04 -18.74 9.63
CA LEU A 273 -20.84 -18.35 8.92
C LEU A 273 -19.77 -17.90 9.92
N VAL A 274 -18.54 -18.36 9.76
CA VAL A 274 -17.40 -17.94 10.58
C VAL A 274 -16.49 -17.06 9.74
N ALA A 275 -16.29 -15.82 10.18
CA ALA A 275 -15.42 -14.86 9.54
C ALA A 275 -13.94 -15.10 9.90
N ALA A 276 -13.02 -14.62 9.06
CA ALA A 276 -11.58 -14.77 9.26
C ALA A 276 -11.06 -14.15 10.58
N ASN A 277 -11.80 -13.19 11.16
CA ASN A 277 -11.47 -12.57 12.45
C ASN A 277 -12.12 -13.27 13.67
N GLY A 278 -12.82 -14.38 13.43
CA GLY A 278 -13.53 -15.17 14.43
C GLY A 278 -14.96 -14.72 14.71
N CYS A 279 -15.42 -13.60 14.15
CA CYS A 279 -16.83 -13.20 14.28
C CYS A 279 -17.74 -14.19 13.56
N ILE A 280 -18.96 -14.37 14.08
CA ILE A 280 -19.95 -15.24 13.45
C ILE A 280 -21.17 -14.48 12.97
N ASP A 281 -21.71 -14.91 11.84
CA ASP A 281 -22.95 -14.44 11.22
C ASP A 281 -23.87 -15.64 10.91
N ILE A 282 -25.12 -15.39 10.58
CA ILE A 282 -26.10 -16.43 10.22
C ILE A 282 -26.40 -16.36 8.73
N ILE A 283 -26.59 -17.51 8.08
CA ILE A 283 -27.20 -17.56 6.75
C ILE A 283 -28.42 -18.48 6.76
N GLU A 284 -29.56 -17.98 6.30
CA GLU A 284 -30.80 -18.73 6.13
C GLU A 284 -31.02 -18.96 4.63
N ILE A 285 -30.81 -20.20 4.18
CA ILE A 285 -30.97 -20.57 2.78
C ILE A 285 -32.28 -21.32 2.63
N LYS A 286 -33.18 -20.81 1.77
CA LYS A 286 -34.44 -21.46 1.42
C LYS A 286 -34.40 -22.02 0.01
N LYS A 287 -34.99 -23.20 -0.19
CA LYS A 287 -35.24 -23.73 -1.54
C LYS A 287 -35.96 -22.65 -2.37
N PRO A 288 -35.50 -22.33 -3.60
CA PRO A 288 -36.19 -21.38 -4.45
C PRO A 288 -37.60 -21.89 -4.77
N PHE A 289 -38.56 -20.99 -4.77
CA PHE A 289 -39.96 -21.29 -5.05
C PHE A 289 -40.45 -20.38 -6.19
N GLU A 290 -41.42 -20.87 -6.97
CA GLU A 290 -41.96 -20.13 -8.12
C GLU A 290 -42.79 -18.90 -7.71
N ARG A 291 -43.35 -18.90 -6.49
CA ARG A 291 -44.04 -17.72 -5.97
C ARG A 291 -43.03 -16.57 -5.80
N GLY A 292 -43.43 -15.34 -6.14
CA GLY A 292 -42.55 -14.19 -5.96
C GLY A 292 -42.21 -13.93 -4.49
N LEU A 293 -41.17 -13.14 -4.23
CA LEU A 293 -40.77 -12.70 -2.88
C LEU A 293 -41.79 -11.77 -2.21
N VAL A 294 -42.67 -11.18 -3.03
CA VAL A 294 -43.77 -10.30 -2.60
C VAL A 294 -45.11 -10.81 -3.13
N SER A 295 -46.20 -10.38 -2.50
CA SER A 295 -47.56 -10.77 -2.84
C SER A 295 -47.94 -10.35 -4.26
N LYS A 296 -48.70 -11.18 -4.99
CA LYS A 296 -49.26 -10.80 -6.30
C LYS A 296 -50.40 -9.77 -6.17
N GLY A 297 -51.24 -9.94 -5.15
CA GLY A 297 -52.25 -8.94 -4.78
C GLY A 297 -51.60 -7.76 -4.04
N ARG A 298 -52.22 -6.59 -4.16
CA ARG A 298 -51.79 -5.39 -3.44
C ARG A 298 -52.53 -5.24 -2.13
N TYR A 299 -51.82 -4.82 -1.09
CA TYR A 299 -52.39 -4.34 0.15
C TYR A 299 -52.16 -2.83 0.23
N ARG A 300 -53.25 -2.05 0.14
CA ARG A 300 -53.19 -0.57 0.10
C ARG A 300 -52.15 -0.09 -0.92
N ASP A 301 -52.29 -0.55 -2.16
CA ASP A 301 -51.43 -0.27 -3.32
C ASP A 301 -50.00 -0.80 -3.29
N ASN A 302 -49.58 -1.52 -2.24
CA ASN A 302 -48.23 -2.07 -2.12
C ASN A 302 -48.20 -3.60 -2.25
N HIS A 303 -47.14 -4.12 -2.86
CA HIS A 303 -46.78 -5.53 -2.79
C HIS A 303 -45.98 -5.79 -1.51
N VAL A 304 -46.47 -6.69 -0.65
CA VAL A 304 -45.87 -6.96 0.66
C VAL A 304 -45.11 -8.28 0.66
N PRO A 305 -44.09 -8.47 1.52
CA PRO A 305 -43.38 -9.74 1.65
C PRO A 305 -44.33 -10.92 1.83
N VAL A 306 -44.09 -12.02 1.12
CA VAL A 306 -44.87 -13.25 1.31
C VAL A 306 -44.63 -13.83 2.70
N ARG A 307 -45.52 -14.74 3.12
CA ARG A 307 -45.46 -15.36 4.45
C ARG A 307 -44.15 -16.09 4.68
N GLU A 308 -43.65 -16.76 3.66
CA GLU A 308 -42.41 -17.52 3.67
C GLU A 308 -41.21 -16.59 3.95
N LEU A 309 -41.09 -15.49 3.19
CA LEU A 309 -40.03 -14.49 3.40
C LEU A 309 -40.15 -13.81 4.79
N SER A 310 -41.35 -13.42 5.18
CA SER A 310 -41.61 -12.84 6.50
C SER A 310 -41.23 -13.81 7.63
N GLY A 311 -41.49 -15.10 7.43
CA GLY A 311 -41.10 -16.17 8.33
C GLY A 311 -39.57 -16.30 8.47
N SER A 312 -38.84 -16.29 7.35
CA SER A 312 -37.38 -16.32 7.36
C SER A 312 -36.77 -15.09 8.05
N ILE A 313 -37.33 -13.90 7.85
CA ILE A 313 -36.90 -12.67 8.55
C ILE A 313 -37.06 -12.83 10.06
N MET A 314 -38.26 -13.23 10.51
CA MET A 314 -38.55 -13.46 11.92
C MET A 314 -37.64 -14.55 12.53
N GLN A 315 -37.37 -15.62 11.78
CA GLN A 315 -36.47 -16.69 12.22
C GLN A 315 -35.04 -16.19 12.39
N ALA A 316 -34.50 -15.47 11.40
CA ALA A 316 -33.18 -14.86 11.45
C ALA A 316 -33.04 -13.90 12.65
N GLU A 317 -34.01 -13.00 12.85
CA GLU A 317 -33.99 -12.05 13.97
C GLU A 317 -33.98 -12.76 15.33
N LYS A 318 -34.80 -13.82 15.49
CA LYS A 318 -34.80 -14.63 16.71
C LYS A 318 -33.45 -15.30 16.96
N TYR A 319 -32.82 -15.85 15.93
CA TYR A 319 -31.53 -16.51 16.07
C TYR A 319 -30.41 -15.52 16.40
N LEU A 320 -30.39 -14.34 15.79
CA LEU A 320 -29.46 -13.27 16.16
C LEU A 320 -29.63 -12.84 17.61
N PHE A 321 -30.89 -12.73 18.06
CA PHE A 321 -31.19 -12.43 19.46
C PHE A 321 -30.67 -13.53 20.40
N TYR A 322 -30.89 -14.81 20.09
CA TYR A 322 -30.40 -15.92 20.93
C TYR A 322 -28.87 -16.02 20.95
N LEU A 323 -28.20 -15.84 19.80
CA LEU A 323 -26.74 -15.75 19.76
C LEU A 323 -26.23 -14.62 20.64
N SER A 324 -26.76 -13.41 20.47
CA SER A 324 -26.34 -12.23 21.21
C SER A 324 -26.54 -12.36 22.73
N LYS A 325 -27.48 -13.21 23.17
CA LYS A 325 -27.70 -13.51 24.60
C LYS A 325 -26.84 -14.66 25.14
N SER A 326 -26.16 -15.42 24.28
CA SER A 326 -25.38 -16.58 24.70
C SER A 326 -24.04 -16.18 25.35
N GLY A 327 -23.48 -15.02 25.00
CA GLY A 327 -22.24 -14.49 25.57
C GLY A 327 -21.04 -15.43 25.41
N ARG A 328 -20.03 -15.27 26.29
CA ARG A 328 -18.80 -16.07 26.27
C ARG A 328 -19.02 -17.57 26.43
N ASP A 329 -20.04 -17.98 27.18
CA ASP A 329 -20.37 -19.39 27.34
C ASP A 329 -20.83 -20.01 26.01
N GLY A 330 -21.59 -19.24 25.21
CA GLY A 330 -21.97 -19.63 23.85
C GLY A 330 -20.77 -19.72 22.92
N GLU A 331 -19.90 -18.71 22.92
CA GLU A 331 -18.67 -18.69 22.13
C GLU A 331 -17.81 -19.94 22.38
N ASN A 332 -17.54 -20.23 23.66
CA ASN A 332 -16.75 -21.40 24.06
C ASN A 332 -17.43 -22.73 23.70
N ALA A 333 -18.75 -22.83 23.84
CA ALA A 333 -19.49 -24.04 23.49
C ALA A 333 -19.45 -24.33 21.98
N ILE A 334 -19.62 -23.28 21.16
CA ILE A 334 -19.53 -23.38 19.70
C ILE A 334 -18.11 -23.77 19.29
N ALA A 335 -17.10 -23.04 19.78
CA ALA A 335 -15.69 -23.31 19.46
C ALA A 335 -15.28 -24.74 19.82
N LYS A 336 -15.69 -25.24 21.00
CA LYS A 336 -15.40 -26.60 21.42
C LYS A 336 -16.07 -27.66 20.55
N LYS A 337 -17.35 -27.45 20.17
CA LYS A 337 -18.11 -28.41 19.37
C LYS A 337 -17.58 -28.50 17.93
N HIS A 338 -17.09 -27.39 17.39
CA HIS A 338 -16.67 -27.24 16.00
C HIS A 338 -15.15 -27.10 15.83
N ALA A 339 -14.36 -27.53 16.81
CA ALA A 339 -12.89 -27.36 16.78
C ALA A 339 -12.23 -28.06 15.58
N ALA A 340 -12.84 -29.12 15.04
CA ALA A 340 -12.34 -29.82 13.84
C ALA A 340 -12.61 -29.05 12.54
N ASP A 341 -13.57 -28.13 12.55
CA ASP A 341 -14.01 -27.36 11.38
C ASP A 341 -13.28 -26.00 11.29
N LEU A 342 -12.45 -25.66 12.29
CA LEU A 342 -11.87 -24.33 12.48
C LEU A 342 -10.33 -24.36 12.54
N PRO A 343 -9.65 -23.29 12.08
CA PRO A 343 -8.22 -23.14 12.29
C PRO A 343 -7.83 -23.17 13.77
N THR A 344 -6.65 -23.71 14.06
CA THR A 344 -6.05 -23.65 15.39
C THR A 344 -5.96 -22.20 15.87
N ASP A 345 -6.26 -21.97 17.15
CA ASP A 345 -6.22 -20.66 17.82
C ASP A 345 -7.25 -19.61 17.35
N LEU A 346 -8.19 -19.97 16.47
CA LEU A 346 -9.29 -19.08 16.11
C LEU A 346 -10.33 -19.00 17.23
N GLU A 347 -10.48 -17.82 17.82
CA GLU A 347 -11.53 -17.56 18.83
C GLU A 347 -12.87 -17.18 18.17
N ILE A 348 -13.93 -17.92 18.49
CA ILE A 348 -15.30 -17.57 18.09
C ILE A 348 -15.79 -16.35 18.87
N LYS A 349 -16.36 -15.38 18.17
CA LYS A 349 -16.86 -14.11 18.72
C LYS A 349 -18.29 -13.84 18.27
N ILE A 350 -19.18 -13.65 19.23
CA ILE A 350 -20.57 -13.21 18.99
C ILE A 350 -20.61 -11.68 19.17
N ALA A 351 -19.99 -10.97 18.23
CA ALA A 351 -19.88 -9.52 18.26
C ALA A 351 -20.77 -8.87 17.19
N ASN A 352 -21.99 -8.50 17.59
CA ASN A 352 -22.99 -7.88 16.71
C ASN A 352 -23.23 -8.68 15.40
N PRO A 353 -23.68 -9.95 15.53
CA PRO A 353 -23.87 -10.83 14.37
C PRO A 353 -24.94 -10.26 13.44
N LYS A 354 -24.78 -10.54 12.16
CA LYS A 354 -25.75 -10.25 11.09
C LYS A 354 -26.34 -11.54 10.54
N ALA A 355 -27.49 -11.42 9.90
CA ALA A 355 -28.09 -12.52 9.16
C ALA A 355 -28.13 -12.22 7.66
N ILE A 356 -28.02 -13.28 6.87
CA ILE A 356 -28.20 -13.25 5.42
C ILE A 356 -29.35 -14.19 5.11
N ILE A 357 -30.33 -13.74 4.34
CA ILE A 357 -31.43 -14.59 3.85
C ILE A 357 -31.23 -14.75 2.35
N LEU A 358 -31.01 -15.99 1.91
CA LEU A 358 -30.96 -16.34 0.50
C LEU A 358 -32.21 -17.12 0.15
N ALA A 359 -33.15 -16.45 -0.52
CA ALA A 359 -34.47 -17.02 -0.79
C ALA A 359 -35.11 -16.48 -2.06
N GLY A 360 -35.93 -17.32 -2.69
CA GLY A 360 -36.82 -16.95 -3.78
C GLY A 360 -36.15 -16.46 -5.07
N ARG A 361 -37.01 -16.20 -6.06
CA ARG A 361 -36.62 -15.67 -7.37
C ARG A 361 -37.18 -14.25 -7.51
N ASP A 362 -36.43 -13.38 -8.17
CA ASP A 362 -36.89 -12.02 -8.54
C ASP A 362 -37.00 -11.83 -10.06
N SER A 363 -36.55 -12.81 -10.84
CA SER A 363 -36.69 -12.86 -12.30
C SER A 363 -38.14 -12.78 -12.77
N ASN A 364 -39.10 -13.20 -11.93
CA ASN A 364 -40.54 -13.19 -12.20
C ASN A 364 -41.29 -11.97 -11.59
N LEU A 365 -40.57 -11.03 -10.98
CA LEU A 365 -41.16 -9.81 -10.42
C LEU A 365 -41.25 -8.71 -11.49
N SER A 366 -42.41 -8.07 -11.58
CA SER A 366 -42.63 -6.84 -12.32
C SER A 366 -41.81 -5.67 -11.74
N ALA A 367 -41.68 -4.60 -12.51
CA ALA A 367 -40.96 -3.40 -12.06
C ALA A 367 -41.52 -2.84 -10.73
N GLN A 368 -42.85 -2.85 -10.55
CA GLN A 368 -43.47 -2.39 -9.31
C GLN A 368 -43.20 -3.35 -8.15
N GLU A 369 -43.33 -4.66 -8.36
CA GLU A 369 -43.02 -5.66 -7.33
C GLU A 369 -41.56 -5.59 -6.88
N ARG A 370 -40.62 -5.35 -7.81
CA ARG A 370 -39.20 -5.14 -7.50
C ARG A 370 -38.97 -3.86 -6.69
N PHE A 371 -39.64 -2.77 -7.08
CA PHE A 371 -39.53 -1.50 -6.35
C PHE A 371 -40.01 -1.64 -4.91
N ASP A 372 -41.17 -2.27 -4.69
CA ASP A 372 -41.71 -2.51 -3.35
C ASP A 372 -40.85 -3.49 -2.55
N PHE A 373 -40.27 -4.51 -3.20
CA PHE A 373 -39.33 -5.44 -2.57
C PHE A 373 -38.07 -4.74 -2.05
N GLU A 374 -37.54 -3.72 -2.75
CA GLU A 374 -36.39 -2.94 -2.29
C GLU A 374 -36.64 -2.20 -0.97
N PHE A 375 -37.89 -1.76 -0.69
CA PHE A 375 -38.23 -1.19 0.62
C PHE A 375 -38.10 -2.23 1.73
N THR A 376 -38.51 -3.48 1.47
CA THR A 376 -38.35 -4.58 2.43
C THR A 376 -36.87 -4.82 2.72
N ARG A 377 -36.02 -4.91 1.68
CA ARG A 377 -34.57 -5.12 1.87
C ARG A 377 -33.95 -4.01 2.70
N ARG A 378 -34.30 -2.76 2.41
CA ARG A 378 -33.76 -1.58 3.12
C ARG A 378 -34.27 -1.46 4.55
N GLN A 379 -35.46 -1.96 4.86
CA GLN A 379 -36.01 -1.94 6.21
C GLN A 379 -35.15 -2.75 7.20
N TYR A 380 -34.59 -3.88 6.75
CA TYR A 380 -33.83 -4.79 7.62
C TYR A 380 -32.31 -4.71 7.45
N SER A 381 -31.79 -3.93 6.50
CA SER A 381 -30.39 -3.96 6.04
C SER A 381 -29.32 -3.72 7.12
N ASN A 382 -29.68 -3.13 8.26
CA ASN A 382 -28.77 -2.96 9.39
C ASN A 382 -28.41 -4.29 10.06
N VAL A 383 -29.29 -5.29 9.99
CA VAL A 383 -29.23 -6.55 10.76
C VAL A 383 -29.39 -7.78 9.86
N VAL A 384 -30.18 -7.68 8.78
CA VAL A 384 -30.47 -8.77 7.84
C VAL A 384 -30.26 -8.30 6.40
N ASP A 385 -29.39 -8.98 5.64
CA ASP A 385 -29.30 -8.81 4.19
C ASP A 385 -30.20 -9.85 3.50
N ILE A 386 -31.07 -9.39 2.60
CA ILE A 386 -32.00 -10.26 1.86
C ILE A 386 -31.54 -10.30 0.40
N ILE A 387 -31.21 -11.50 -0.06
CA ILE A 387 -30.64 -11.77 -1.37
C ILE A 387 -31.54 -12.80 -2.07
N SER A 388 -31.95 -12.50 -3.31
CA SER A 388 -32.59 -13.50 -4.17
C SER A 388 -31.52 -14.30 -4.92
N TYR A 389 -31.84 -15.51 -5.37
CA TYR A 389 -30.89 -16.28 -6.19
C TYR A 389 -30.50 -15.54 -7.48
N ASP A 390 -31.45 -14.81 -8.06
CA ASP A 390 -31.23 -14.00 -9.26
C ASP A 390 -30.33 -12.78 -8.96
N ASP A 391 -30.43 -12.17 -7.77
CA ASP A 391 -29.53 -11.08 -7.33
C ASP A 391 -28.10 -11.58 -7.13
N LEU A 392 -27.94 -12.75 -6.49
CA LEU A 392 -26.64 -13.37 -6.33
C LEU A 392 -26.00 -13.67 -7.70
N LEU A 393 -26.75 -14.26 -8.64
CA LEU A 393 -26.27 -14.52 -9.99
C LEU A 393 -25.84 -13.24 -10.73
N ARG A 394 -26.63 -12.16 -10.67
CA ARG A 394 -26.26 -10.87 -11.28
C ARG A 394 -24.98 -10.30 -10.69
N ARG A 395 -24.78 -10.42 -9.36
CA ARG A 395 -23.52 -10.01 -8.71
C ARG A 395 -22.34 -10.82 -9.24
N LEU A 396 -22.49 -12.14 -9.36
CA LEU A 396 -21.45 -13.03 -9.92
C LEU A 396 -21.12 -12.68 -11.37
N GLU A 397 -22.13 -12.46 -12.21
CA GLU A 397 -21.94 -12.08 -13.62
C GLU A 397 -21.16 -10.78 -13.77
N ASN A 398 -21.45 -9.78 -12.94
CA ASN A 398 -20.71 -8.51 -12.95
C ASN A 398 -19.24 -8.67 -12.53
N VAL A 399 -18.98 -9.53 -11.53
CA VAL A 399 -17.62 -9.85 -11.10
C VAL A 399 -16.86 -10.58 -12.21
N ILE A 400 -17.47 -11.61 -12.82
CA ILE A 400 -16.92 -12.35 -13.96
C ILE A 400 -16.59 -11.39 -15.11
N ALA A 401 -17.53 -10.53 -15.52
CA ALA A 401 -17.32 -9.57 -16.60
C ALA A 401 -16.15 -8.63 -16.32
N THR A 402 -15.97 -8.21 -15.06
CA THR A 402 -14.84 -7.36 -14.65
C THR A 402 -13.52 -8.13 -14.70
N LEU A 403 -13.49 -9.36 -14.18
CA LEU A 403 -12.28 -10.21 -14.18
C LEU A 403 -11.87 -10.59 -15.60
N THR A 404 -12.80 -10.93 -16.48
CA THR A 404 -12.52 -11.21 -17.90
C THR A 404 -11.85 -10.01 -18.59
N LYS A 405 -12.30 -8.79 -18.33
CA LYS A 405 -11.65 -7.57 -18.86
C LYS A 405 -10.22 -7.42 -18.34
N ARG A 406 -9.96 -7.76 -17.07
CA ARG A 406 -8.63 -7.67 -16.47
C ARG A 406 -7.68 -8.73 -17.03
N VAL A 407 -8.15 -9.96 -17.23
CA VAL A 407 -7.37 -11.04 -17.84
C VAL A 407 -7.06 -10.71 -19.30
N GLY A 408 -8.05 -10.23 -20.07
CA GLY A 408 -7.86 -9.83 -21.46
C GLY A 408 -6.85 -8.69 -21.64
N ALA A 409 -6.87 -7.70 -20.75
CA ALA A 409 -5.89 -6.60 -20.77
C ALA A 409 -4.45 -7.01 -20.39
N GLN A 410 -4.26 -8.20 -19.80
CA GLN A 410 -2.93 -8.76 -19.49
C GLN A 410 -2.38 -9.66 -20.61
N GLY A 411 -3.17 -9.93 -21.66
CA GLY A 411 -2.85 -10.85 -22.75
C GLY A 411 -2.38 -10.21 -24.06
N ASP A 412 -2.44 -8.88 -24.19
CA ASP A 412 -1.92 -8.16 -25.36
C ASP A 412 -0.49 -7.68 -25.10
N PRO A 413 0.56 -8.34 -25.64
CA PRO A 413 1.82 -7.64 -25.87
C PRO A 413 1.54 -6.53 -26.89
N GLU A 414 1.95 -5.29 -26.60
CA GLU A 414 1.97 -4.24 -27.62
C GLU A 414 2.66 -4.80 -28.87
N PRO A 415 2.06 -4.66 -30.07
CA PRO A 415 2.78 -4.96 -31.30
C PRO A 415 3.97 -4.01 -31.35
N ASP A 416 5.18 -4.55 -31.51
CA ASP A 416 6.41 -3.82 -31.80
C ASP A 416 6.11 -2.72 -32.83
N GLY A 417 5.93 -1.49 -32.31
CA GLY A 417 5.70 -0.30 -33.08
C GLY A 417 7.01 0.11 -33.73
N GLN A 418 7.20 -0.41 -34.94
CA GLN A 418 8.21 -0.06 -35.92
C GLN A 418 8.94 1.27 -35.65
N ILE A 419 10.24 1.15 -35.40
CA ILE A 419 11.22 2.21 -35.59
C ILE A 419 11.14 2.64 -37.06
N GLY A 420 10.42 3.74 -37.31
CA GLY A 420 10.43 4.43 -38.60
C GLY A 420 11.77 5.12 -38.79
N VAL A 421 12.56 4.57 -39.70
CA VAL A 421 13.78 5.18 -40.25
C VAL A 421 13.41 6.13 -41.39
N SER A 422 14.06 7.30 -41.41
CA SER A 422 14.22 8.29 -42.50
C SER A 422 12.99 9.10 -42.93
N ALA A 423 13.08 10.41 -43.20
CA ALA A 423 14.21 11.20 -43.71
C ALA A 423 14.38 12.58 -43.05
#